data_AF-A0AAN0VN39-F1
#
_entry.id   AF-A0AAN0VN39-F1
#
_cell.length_a   1.000
_cell.length_b   1.000
_cell.length_c   1.000
_cell.angle_alpha   90.00
_cell.angle_beta   90.00
_cell.angle_gamma   90.00
#
_symmetry.space_group_name_H-M   'P 1'
#
loop_
_entity.id
_entity.type
_entity.pdbx_description
1 polymer ?
#
loop_
_entity_poly.entity_id
_entity_poly.type
_entity_poly.pdbx_seq_one_letter_code
_entity_poly.pdbx_strand_id
1 'polypeptide(L)'
;MQTKNMSDASFFYSSGFAQWSAQHEPIGYQTMLTLREEAIVMLAKSVSEGEITSIDGVDSPLSTAIKAHHQLTDFEMNAHWIGSSQAWICPCCGRSKFHISRAGKKSQILAKLVVHHDHMGEALKAAFHAAFAEAGTLDAQIEGKRLVERIGSAFAAYEEVLICEDCNNADTEAKKLVEAPSFFSFSIGQIRSFIQSSAHRPHDVDASAAHQRWEEARPAYELRMKLIRTVARAAATDNHWYEPYDRKMQPVPTLGNGHRTGDTTILRWISTESLYKALGPQQKAAPRNLTRWRTTEPKQGRPLPANFLAMLQSDEDRARRWEQVADDWSCPVCQRTKQEVLYMGDEGKVSFHISTNHGRGAWKGATQICNHCNSTLMSLKTEISELIGHRPRDSYAFVSPNELAGIIRPRPHTPHTIRAPEAAELVAIIVNRLGDSL
;
A
#
# COMPACT_ATOMS: atom_id res chain seq x y z
N MET A 1 -12.28 47.49 3.02
CA MET A 1 -11.00 47.13 2.40
C MET A 1 -11.25 45.96 1.47
N GLN A 2 -11.19 46.19 0.15
CA GLN A 2 -11.39 45.16 -0.87
C GLN A 2 -10.17 44.23 -0.90
N THR A 3 -10.30 43.00 -0.43
CA THR A 3 -9.31 41.95 -0.68
C THR A 3 -9.46 41.51 -2.14
N LYS A 4 -8.51 41.92 -2.98
CA LYS A 4 -8.34 41.36 -4.32
C LYS A 4 -8.17 39.85 -4.17
N ASN A 5 -9.10 39.07 -4.72
CA ASN A 5 -8.95 37.63 -4.92
C ASN A 5 -7.81 37.38 -5.91
N MET A 6 -6.59 37.32 -5.40
CA MET A 6 -5.45 36.74 -6.08
C MET A 6 -5.70 35.22 -6.15
N SER A 7 -5.75 34.66 -7.36
CA SER A 7 -5.91 33.20 -7.56
C SER A 7 -4.77 32.42 -6.90
N ASP A 8 -5.00 31.20 -6.40
CA ASP A 8 -4.00 30.33 -5.76
C ASP A 8 -2.67 30.22 -6.55
N ALA A 9 -2.75 30.25 -7.89
CA ALA A 9 -1.58 30.24 -8.77
C ALA A 9 -0.65 31.46 -8.55
N SER A 10 -1.21 32.63 -8.29
CA SER A 10 -0.44 33.86 -8.06
C SER A 10 0.26 33.90 -6.71
N PHE A 11 -0.29 33.24 -5.68
CA PHE A 11 0.36 33.08 -4.38
C PHE A 11 1.54 32.11 -4.45
N PHE A 12 1.42 31.01 -5.20
CA PHE A 12 2.50 30.06 -5.37
C PHE A 12 3.75 30.69 -5.98
N TYR A 13 3.63 31.44 -7.08
CA TYR A 13 4.81 32.06 -7.74
C TYR A 13 5.48 33.16 -6.91
N SER A 14 4.78 33.74 -5.93
CA SER A 14 5.37 34.66 -4.96
C SER A 14 6.03 33.96 -3.76
N SER A 15 5.83 32.65 -3.58
CA SER A 15 6.39 31.92 -2.43
C SER A 15 7.91 31.88 -2.45
N GLY A 16 8.52 31.82 -1.26
CA GLY A 16 9.96 31.63 -1.08
C GLY A 16 10.47 30.38 -1.80
N PHE A 17 9.71 29.28 -1.79
CA PHE A 17 10.04 28.07 -2.55
C PHE A 17 10.05 28.30 -4.06
N ALA A 18 9.06 28.99 -4.63
CA ALA A 18 9.02 29.24 -6.08
C ALA A 18 10.16 30.17 -6.53
N GLN A 19 10.45 31.21 -5.74
CA GLN A 19 11.59 32.10 -5.98
C GLN A 19 12.93 31.36 -5.90
N TRP A 20 13.10 30.52 -4.87
CA TRP A 20 14.28 29.65 -4.74
C TRP A 20 14.40 28.70 -5.94
N SER A 21 13.32 28.03 -6.33
CA SER A 21 13.31 27.08 -7.45
C SER A 21 13.68 27.74 -8.79
N ALA A 22 13.31 29.01 -8.99
CA ALA A 22 13.65 29.77 -10.19
C ALA A 22 15.13 30.20 -10.26
N GLN A 23 15.81 30.29 -9.11
CA GLN A 23 17.20 30.74 -9.02
C GLN A 23 18.22 29.59 -9.09
N HIS A 24 17.76 28.33 -9.02
CA HIS A 24 18.64 27.17 -8.95
C HIS A 24 18.48 26.26 -10.18
N GLU A 25 19.62 25.79 -10.70
CA GLU A 25 19.68 24.81 -11.78
C GLU A 25 20.68 23.71 -11.39
N PRO A 26 20.30 22.41 -11.45
CA PRO A 26 21.16 21.34 -10.99
C PRO A 26 22.28 21.07 -11.99
N ILE A 27 23.50 21.57 -11.72
CA ILE A 27 24.70 21.24 -12.47
C ILE A 27 25.42 20.08 -11.74
N GLY A 28 25.11 18.85 -12.13
CA GLY A 28 25.74 17.63 -11.62
C GLY A 28 25.00 16.94 -10.45
N TYR A 29 25.31 15.65 -10.23
CA TYR A 29 24.60 14.80 -9.27
C TYR A 29 24.78 15.22 -7.80
N GLN A 30 26.01 15.58 -7.39
CA GLN A 30 26.27 15.96 -6.00
C GLN A 30 25.56 17.29 -5.63
N THR A 31 25.66 18.27 -6.52
CA THR A 31 24.93 19.54 -6.42
C THR A 31 23.42 19.33 -6.37
N MET A 32 22.90 18.40 -7.18
CA MET A 32 21.48 18.03 -7.15
C MET A 32 21.06 17.52 -5.77
N LEU A 33 21.85 16.67 -5.11
CA LEU A 33 21.49 16.14 -3.79
C LEU A 33 21.39 17.26 -2.74
N THR A 34 22.37 18.17 -2.68
CA THR A 34 22.34 19.32 -1.76
C THR A 34 21.16 20.25 -2.04
N LEU A 35 20.93 20.59 -3.31
CA LEU A 35 19.79 21.44 -3.68
C LEU A 35 18.44 20.80 -3.32
N ARG A 36 18.32 19.47 -3.35
CA ARG A 36 17.10 18.78 -2.91
C ARG A 36 16.86 18.91 -1.41
N GLU A 37 17.90 18.89 -0.59
CA GLU A 37 17.79 19.11 0.85
C GLU A 37 17.34 20.54 1.16
N GLU A 38 17.94 21.53 0.49
CA GLU A 38 17.53 22.94 0.59
C GLU A 38 16.09 23.15 0.12
N ALA A 39 15.71 22.54 -1.01
CA ALA A 39 14.35 22.61 -1.56
C ALA A 39 13.31 22.18 -0.53
N ILE A 40 13.57 21.11 0.21
CA ILE A 40 12.65 20.57 1.22
C ILE A 40 12.46 21.57 2.37
N VAL A 41 13.55 22.17 2.85
CA VAL A 41 13.49 23.18 3.92
C VAL A 41 12.71 24.41 3.46
N MET A 42 12.99 24.89 2.25
CA MET A 42 12.29 26.04 1.68
C MET A 42 10.80 25.76 1.46
N LEU A 43 10.45 24.57 0.99
CA LEU A 43 9.06 24.17 0.81
C LEU A 43 8.32 24.11 2.15
N ALA A 44 8.90 23.44 3.15
CA ALA A 44 8.29 23.32 4.48
C ALA A 44 8.04 24.70 5.09
N LYS A 45 9.01 25.62 4.95
CA LYS A 45 8.87 27.01 5.38
C LYS A 45 7.71 27.71 4.66
N SER A 46 7.68 27.71 3.33
CA SER A 46 6.60 28.34 2.55
C SER A 46 5.21 27.77 2.84
N VAL A 47 5.10 26.47 3.15
CA VAL A 47 3.83 25.86 3.60
C VAL A 47 3.44 26.36 4.99
N SER A 48 4.39 26.44 5.93
CA SER A 48 4.14 26.91 7.30
C SER A 48 3.73 28.38 7.37
N GLU A 49 4.31 29.21 6.49
CA GLU A 49 4.01 30.64 6.37
C GLU A 49 2.71 30.91 5.59
N GLY A 50 2.09 29.86 5.01
CA GLY A 50 0.84 29.99 4.25
C GLY A 50 1.02 30.52 2.83
N GLU A 51 2.24 30.60 2.33
CA GLU A 51 2.54 31.01 0.95
C GLU A 51 2.12 29.92 -0.05
N ILE A 52 2.15 28.66 0.38
CA ILE A 52 1.71 27.49 -0.39
C ILE A 52 0.56 26.81 0.35
N THR A 53 -0.63 26.86 -0.25
CA THR A 53 -1.88 26.29 0.29
C THR A 53 -2.40 25.11 -0.54
N SER A 54 -1.75 24.79 -1.67
CA SER A 54 -2.09 23.65 -2.55
C SER A 54 -1.76 22.29 -1.93
N ILE A 55 -0.91 22.27 -0.91
CA ILE A 55 -0.57 21.14 -0.05
C ILE A 55 -0.68 21.57 1.42
N ASP A 56 -0.61 20.60 2.31
CA ASP A 56 -0.77 20.79 3.75
C ASP A 56 0.41 20.18 4.51
N GLY A 57 0.51 20.49 5.80
CA GLY A 57 1.56 19.98 6.67
C GLY A 57 1.20 20.17 8.12
N VAL A 58 1.96 19.56 9.03
CA VAL A 58 1.71 19.65 10.48
C VAL A 58 1.83 21.07 11.02
N ASP A 59 2.60 21.94 10.37
CA ASP A 59 2.83 23.33 10.77
C ASP A 59 2.20 24.33 9.81
N SER A 60 1.29 23.88 8.93
CA SER A 60 0.52 24.78 8.07
C SER A 60 -0.40 25.70 8.89
N PRO A 61 -0.87 26.82 8.33
CA PRO A 61 -1.89 27.67 8.95
C PRO A 61 -3.14 26.89 9.36
N LEU A 62 -3.63 25.99 8.49
CA LEU A 62 -4.76 25.13 8.80
C LEU A 62 -4.46 24.21 9.98
N SER A 63 -3.34 23.50 9.97
CA SER A 63 -2.97 22.59 11.06
C SER A 63 -2.80 23.33 12.38
N THR A 64 -2.30 24.57 12.35
CA THR A 64 -2.21 25.44 13.52
C THR A 64 -3.59 25.78 14.08
N ALA A 65 -4.56 26.12 13.22
CA ALA A 65 -5.93 26.35 13.63
C ALA A 65 -6.58 25.08 14.23
N ILE A 66 -6.32 23.91 13.62
CA ILE A 66 -6.81 22.62 14.11
C ILE A 66 -6.20 22.30 15.49
N LYS A 67 -4.89 22.47 15.68
CA LYS A 67 -4.20 22.30 16.97
C LYS A 67 -4.82 23.15 18.06
N ALA A 68 -5.07 24.43 17.77
CA ALA A 68 -5.71 25.36 18.69
C ALA A 68 -7.15 24.94 19.05
N HIS A 69 -7.93 24.49 18.07
CA HIS A 69 -9.31 24.05 18.29
C HIS A 69 -9.40 22.82 19.21
N HIS A 70 -8.60 21.78 18.94
CA HIS A 70 -8.63 20.55 19.72
C HIS A 70 -7.81 20.62 21.01
N GLN A 71 -6.99 21.67 21.19
CA GLN A 71 -6.01 21.79 22.29
C GLN A 71 -5.03 20.61 22.32
N LEU A 72 -4.63 20.13 21.14
CA LEU A 72 -3.72 19.01 20.93
C LEU A 72 -2.62 19.41 19.94
N THR A 73 -1.47 18.75 20.00
CA THR A 73 -0.33 19.03 19.13
C THR A 73 0.02 17.87 18.19
N ASP A 74 -0.21 16.64 18.64
CA ASP A 74 0.15 15.43 17.91
C ASP A 74 -0.88 15.11 16.81
N PHE A 75 -0.44 14.95 15.57
CA PHE A 75 -1.27 14.54 14.43
C PHE A 75 -1.09 13.06 14.10
N GLU A 76 -2.19 12.40 13.72
CA GLU A 76 -2.19 11.19 12.90
C GLU A 76 -2.66 11.57 11.50
N MET A 77 -1.70 11.93 10.65
CA MET A 77 -1.92 12.47 9.31
C MET A 77 -1.36 11.54 8.23
N ASN A 78 -2.08 11.37 7.12
CA ASN A 78 -1.64 10.52 6.00
C ASN A 78 -1.21 11.32 4.77
N ALA A 79 -0.61 10.63 3.79
CA ALA A 79 -0.12 11.24 2.55
C ALA A 79 -1.19 11.99 1.76
N HIS A 80 -2.44 11.51 1.75
CA HIS A 80 -3.53 12.19 1.04
C HIS A 80 -3.94 13.51 1.71
N TRP A 81 -3.87 13.59 3.05
CA TRP A 81 -4.07 14.85 3.74
C TRP A 81 -2.96 15.85 3.38
N ILE A 82 -1.69 15.44 3.45
CA ILE A 82 -0.54 16.28 3.11
C ILE A 82 -0.59 16.74 1.65
N GLY A 83 -0.83 15.81 0.73
CA GLY A 83 -0.85 16.06 -0.71
C GLY A 83 -2.09 16.75 -1.24
N SER A 84 -3.02 17.19 -0.37
CA SER A 84 -4.21 17.95 -0.77
C SER A 84 -4.19 19.35 -0.18
N SER A 85 -4.88 20.28 -0.84
CA SER A 85 -4.95 21.67 -0.41
C SER A 85 -5.47 21.83 1.02
N GLN A 86 -4.99 22.86 1.71
CA GLN A 86 -5.55 23.31 2.99
C GLN A 86 -7.04 23.72 2.85
N ALA A 87 -7.45 24.18 1.67
CA ALA A 87 -8.84 24.53 1.37
C ALA A 87 -9.69 23.35 0.90
N TRP A 88 -9.16 22.11 0.92
CA TRP A 88 -9.90 20.93 0.45
C TRP A 88 -11.21 20.75 1.21
N ILE A 89 -12.26 20.45 0.46
CA ILE A 89 -13.61 20.16 0.94
C ILE A 89 -14.00 18.76 0.47
N CYS A 90 -14.55 17.96 1.39
CA CYS A 90 -15.00 16.62 1.07
C CYS A 90 -16.13 16.66 0.02
N PRO A 91 -15.94 16.06 -1.17
CA PRO A 91 -16.99 16.05 -2.19
C PRO A 91 -18.19 15.19 -1.76
N CYS A 92 -18.06 14.32 -0.75
CA CYS A 92 -19.17 13.55 -0.21
C CYS A 92 -20.02 14.36 0.79
N CYS A 93 -19.45 14.75 1.95
CA CYS A 93 -20.20 15.42 3.02
C CYS A 93 -20.11 16.94 3.05
N GLY A 94 -19.32 17.58 2.17
CA GLY A 94 -19.16 19.04 2.13
C GLY A 94 -18.36 19.65 3.29
N ARG A 95 -17.82 18.83 4.21
CA ARG A 95 -16.98 19.29 5.31
C ARG A 95 -15.56 19.61 4.82
N SER A 96 -15.01 20.74 5.26
CA SER A 96 -13.60 21.10 5.05
C SER A 96 -12.67 20.24 5.91
N LYS A 97 -11.37 20.25 5.63
CA LYS A 97 -10.35 19.64 6.49
C LYS A 97 -10.48 20.04 7.97
N PHE A 98 -10.72 21.32 8.24
CA PHE A 98 -10.96 21.79 9.62
C PHE A 98 -12.14 21.03 10.24
N HIS A 99 -13.29 20.98 9.58
CA HIS A 99 -14.50 20.34 10.08
C HIS A 99 -14.42 18.81 10.21
N ILE A 100 -13.55 18.13 9.47
CA ILE A 100 -13.36 16.67 9.60
C ILE A 100 -12.26 16.28 10.59
N SER A 101 -11.44 17.23 11.03
CA SER A 101 -10.45 16.98 12.07
C SER A 101 -11.13 16.66 13.41
N ARG A 102 -10.63 15.66 14.14
CA ARG A 102 -11.20 15.27 15.44
C ARG A 102 -10.15 14.68 16.38
N ALA A 103 -10.39 14.81 17.69
CA ALA A 103 -9.58 14.14 18.70
C ALA A 103 -9.76 12.61 18.63
N GLY A 104 -8.64 11.90 18.61
CA GLY A 104 -8.53 10.45 18.67
C GLY A 104 -8.38 9.93 20.09
N LYS A 105 -8.50 8.61 20.27
CA LYS A 105 -8.45 7.96 21.59
C LYS A 105 -7.08 8.01 22.28
N LYS A 106 -5.98 8.31 21.57
CA LYS A 106 -4.63 8.43 22.13
C LYS A 106 -4.20 9.89 22.24
N SER A 107 -5.16 10.82 22.36
CA SER A 107 -4.93 12.26 22.42
C SER A 107 -4.18 12.82 21.21
N GLN A 108 -4.38 12.24 20.03
CA GLN A 108 -3.89 12.75 18.75
C GLN A 108 -5.04 13.34 17.92
N ILE A 109 -4.73 14.26 17.01
CA ILE A 109 -5.65 14.80 16.02
C ILE A 109 -5.70 13.84 14.82
N LEU A 110 -6.87 13.33 14.50
CA LEU A 110 -7.09 12.49 13.31
C LEU A 110 -7.25 13.39 12.07
N ALA A 111 -6.37 13.22 11.10
CA ALA A 111 -6.29 14.04 9.88
C ALA A 111 -6.03 13.15 8.66
N LYS A 112 -7.05 12.42 8.22
CA LYS A 112 -6.91 11.42 7.15
C LYS A 112 -7.94 11.60 6.05
N LEU A 113 -7.45 11.50 4.82
CA LEU A 113 -8.27 11.41 3.62
C LEU A 113 -8.07 10.04 2.97
N VAL A 114 -9.10 9.53 2.30
CA VAL A 114 -9.11 8.18 1.71
C VAL A 114 -9.57 8.28 0.26
N VAL A 115 -8.87 7.58 -0.65
CA VAL A 115 -9.34 7.40 -2.02
C VAL A 115 -10.43 6.33 -2.01
N HIS A 116 -11.66 6.77 -2.12
CA HIS A 116 -12.82 5.91 -2.21
C HIS A 116 -13.02 5.45 -3.65
N HIS A 117 -13.13 4.15 -3.85
CA HIS A 117 -13.22 3.53 -5.16
C HIS A 117 -14.14 2.32 -5.11
N ASP A 118 -14.70 1.97 -6.26
CA ASP A 118 -15.46 0.74 -6.43
C ASP A 118 -14.50 -0.46 -6.54
N HIS A 119 -14.81 -1.57 -5.88
CA HIS A 119 -13.95 -2.75 -5.83
C HIS A 119 -14.23 -3.76 -6.96
N MET A 120 -14.84 -3.32 -8.06
CA MET A 120 -15.16 -4.19 -9.22
C MET A 120 -13.91 -4.70 -9.95
N GLY A 121 -12.82 -3.93 -9.97
CA GLY A 121 -11.56 -4.36 -10.56
C GLY A 121 -10.94 -5.54 -9.79
N GLU A 122 -11.02 -5.48 -8.47
CA GLU A 122 -10.63 -6.55 -7.54
C GLU A 122 -11.55 -7.76 -7.70
N ALA A 123 -12.86 -7.53 -7.86
CA ALA A 123 -13.83 -8.59 -8.13
C ALA A 123 -13.51 -9.33 -9.43
N LEU A 124 -13.11 -8.63 -10.49
CA LEU A 124 -12.71 -9.24 -11.76
C LEU A 124 -11.42 -10.06 -11.62
N LYS A 125 -10.41 -9.54 -10.93
CA LYS A 125 -9.17 -10.28 -10.64
C LYS A 125 -9.45 -11.56 -9.83
N ALA A 126 -10.28 -11.46 -8.80
CA ALA A 126 -10.67 -12.60 -7.99
C ALA A 126 -11.47 -13.64 -8.81
N ALA A 127 -12.41 -13.18 -9.63
CA ALA A 127 -13.19 -14.06 -10.52
C ALA A 127 -12.30 -14.75 -11.56
N PHE A 128 -11.30 -14.07 -12.12
CA PHE A 128 -10.33 -14.66 -13.04
C PHE A 128 -9.53 -15.79 -12.37
N HIS A 129 -8.98 -15.55 -11.19
CA HIS A 129 -8.21 -16.59 -10.49
C HIS A 129 -9.08 -17.81 -10.13
N ALA A 130 -10.33 -17.58 -9.70
CA ALA A 130 -11.28 -18.66 -9.44
C ALA A 130 -11.61 -19.46 -10.72
N ALA A 131 -11.96 -18.77 -11.81
CA ALA A 131 -12.30 -19.40 -13.08
C ALA A 131 -11.11 -20.17 -13.68
N PHE A 132 -9.89 -19.65 -13.53
CA PHE A 132 -8.68 -20.32 -14.01
C PHE A 132 -8.39 -21.59 -13.22
N ALA A 133 -8.51 -21.55 -11.88
CA ALA A 133 -8.39 -22.75 -11.06
C ALA A 133 -9.47 -23.80 -11.39
N GLU A 134 -10.72 -23.36 -11.60
CA GLU A 134 -11.85 -24.25 -11.92
C GLU A 134 -11.75 -24.87 -13.32
N ALA A 135 -11.33 -24.10 -14.32
CA ALA A 135 -11.22 -24.58 -15.70
C ALA A 135 -10.12 -25.64 -15.88
N GLY A 136 -9.11 -25.65 -15.02
CA GLY A 136 -7.98 -26.58 -15.14
C GLY A 136 -7.11 -26.35 -16.37
N THR A 137 -7.21 -25.18 -17.02
CA THR A 137 -6.40 -24.80 -18.18
C THR A 137 -4.92 -24.97 -17.87
N LEU A 138 -4.20 -25.72 -18.70
CA LEU A 138 -2.79 -26.05 -18.49
C LEU A 138 -1.83 -25.03 -19.13
N ASP A 139 -2.33 -24.19 -20.04
CA ASP A 139 -1.57 -23.14 -20.69
C ASP A 139 -1.62 -21.83 -19.89
N ALA A 140 -0.50 -21.11 -19.87
CA ALA A 140 -0.41 -19.81 -19.22
C ALA A 140 -1.29 -18.77 -19.93
N GLN A 141 -2.10 -18.05 -19.16
CA GLN A 141 -3.06 -17.05 -19.63
C GLN A 141 -2.52 -15.63 -19.41
N ILE A 142 -1.37 -15.31 -20.01
CA ILE A 142 -0.71 -14.00 -19.90
C ILE A 142 -1.59 -12.90 -20.48
N GLU A 143 -2.12 -13.12 -21.69
CA GLU A 143 -2.97 -12.14 -22.37
C GLU A 143 -4.34 -12.00 -21.70
N GLY A 144 -4.91 -13.10 -21.21
CA GLY A 144 -6.14 -13.07 -20.43
C GLY A 144 -5.99 -12.25 -19.14
N LYS A 145 -4.85 -12.37 -18.45
CA LYS A 145 -4.53 -11.54 -17.29
C LYS A 145 -4.38 -10.06 -17.67
N ARG A 146 -3.68 -9.75 -18.77
CA ARG A 146 -3.54 -8.36 -19.26
C ARG A 146 -4.88 -7.74 -19.63
N LEU A 147 -5.80 -8.51 -20.23
CA LEU A 147 -7.18 -8.09 -20.46
C LEU A 147 -7.85 -7.70 -19.15
N VAL A 148 -7.82 -8.59 -18.14
CA VAL A 148 -8.40 -8.36 -16.81
C VAL A 148 -7.86 -7.09 -16.15
N GLU A 149 -6.54 -6.88 -16.21
CA GLU A 149 -5.90 -5.67 -15.67
C GLU A 149 -6.34 -4.40 -16.42
N ARG A 150 -6.49 -4.48 -17.75
CA ARG A 150 -6.87 -3.34 -18.59
C ARG A 150 -8.32 -2.89 -18.38
N ILE A 151 -9.26 -3.82 -18.26
CA ILE A 151 -10.70 -3.50 -18.25
C ILE A 151 -11.31 -3.44 -16.85
N GLY A 152 -10.55 -3.74 -15.79
CA GLY A 152 -11.07 -3.80 -14.42
C GLY A 152 -11.79 -2.52 -14.00
N SER A 153 -11.26 -1.34 -14.34
CA SER A 153 -11.88 -0.06 -14.03
C SER A 153 -13.16 0.22 -14.82
N ALA A 154 -13.36 -0.40 -15.99
CA ALA A 154 -14.56 -0.22 -16.80
C ALA A 154 -15.83 -0.80 -16.14
N PHE A 155 -15.67 -1.66 -15.12
CA PHE A 155 -16.78 -2.19 -14.34
C PHE A 155 -17.16 -1.32 -13.13
N ALA A 156 -16.34 -0.32 -12.77
CA ALA A 156 -16.64 0.55 -11.64
C ALA A 156 -17.92 1.36 -11.90
N ALA A 157 -18.77 1.51 -10.89
CA ALA A 157 -19.99 2.34 -10.99
C ALA A 157 -19.69 3.85 -10.95
N TYR A 158 -18.51 4.22 -10.46
CA TYR A 158 -18.08 5.61 -10.30
C TYR A 158 -16.55 5.68 -10.32
N GLU A 159 -16.03 6.86 -10.64
CA GLU A 159 -14.60 7.16 -10.62
C GLU A 159 -14.07 7.21 -9.18
N GLU A 160 -12.79 6.89 -9.01
CA GLU A 160 -12.13 7.06 -7.72
C GLU A 160 -12.16 8.51 -7.27
N VAL A 161 -12.41 8.73 -5.98
CA VAL A 161 -12.59 10.08 -5.44
C VAL A 161 -12.01 10.18 -4.04
N LEU A 162 -11.24 11.23 -3.80
CA LEU A 162 -10.72 11.51 -2.47
C LEU A 162 -11.85 12.03 -1.57
N ILE A 163 -12.07 11.37 -0.43
CA ILE A 163 -13.08 11.74 0.59
C ILE A 163 -12.45 11.73 1.99
N CYS A 164 -13.21 12.18 2.99
CA CYS A 164 -12.76 12.09 4.38
C CYS A 164 -12.88 10.66 4.92
N GLU A 165 -12.05 10.30 5.90
CA GLU A 165 -12.09 8.98 6.54
C GLU A 165 -13.48 8.64 7.11
N ASP A 166 -14.20 9.62 7.66
CA ASP A 166 -15.54 9.38 8.21
C ASP A 166 -16.54 8.95 7.12
N CYS A 167 -16.51 9.53 5.90
CA CYS A 167 -17.39 9.11 4.81
C CYS A 167 -17.06 7.68 4.36
N ASN A 168 -15.78 7.32 4.31
CA ASN A 168 -15.34 5.95 4.00
C ASN A 168 -15.78 4.95 5.10
N ASN A 169 -15.72 5.36 6.37
CA ASN A 169 -16.21 4.54 7.48
C ASN A 169 -17.74 4.36 7.41
N ALA A 170 -18.48 5.40 7.04
CA ALA A 170 -19.92 5.32 6.85
C ALA A 170 -20.31 4.32 5.74
N ASP A 171 -19.57 4.25 4.64
CA ASP A 171 -19.73 3.19 3.63
C ASP A 171 -19.53 1.79 4.26
N THR A 172 -18.46 1.61 5.03
CA THR A 172 -18.17 0.34 5.71
C THR A 172 -19.27 -0.06 6.69
N GLU A 173 -19.81 0.89 7.46
CA GLU A 173 -20.90 0.65 8.41
C GLU A 173 -22.21 0.35 7.70
N ALA A 174 -22.56 1.13 6.67
CA ALA A 174 -23.75 0.89 5.85
C ALA A 174 -23.73 -0.49 5.20
N LYS A 175 -22.59 -0.93 4.66
CA LYS A 175 -22.43 -2.28 4.08
C LYS A 175 -22.69 -3.39 5.08
N LYS A 176 -22.29 -3.22 6.35
CA LYS A 176 -22.58 -4.19 7.40
C LYS A 176 -24.07 -4.23 7.74
N LEU A 177 -24.72 -3.06 7.81
CA LEU A 177 -26.14 -2.95 8.14
C LEU A 177 -27.04 -3.62 7.10
N VAL A 178 -26.69 -3.53 5.82
CA VAL A 178 -27.47 -4.09 4.71
C VAL A 178 -26.96 -5.46 4.22
N GLU A 179 -25.95 -6.02 4.91
CA GLU A 179 -25.26 -7.27 4.52
C GLU A 179 -24.79 -7.27 3.04
N ALA A 180 -24.25 -6.13 2.59
CA ALA A 180 -23.81 -5.97 1.21
C ALA A 180 -22.65 -6.93 0.87
N PRO A 181 -22.57 -7.40 -0.40
CA PRO A 181 -21.43 -8.18 -0.88
C PRO A 181 -20.08 -7.48 -0.70
N SER A 182 -19.00 -8.26 -0.52
CA SER A 182 -17.67 -7.74 -0.17
C SER A 182 -17.06 -6.76 -1.18
N PHE A 183 -17.41 -6.90 -2.46
CA PHE A 183 -16.90 -6.03 -3.53
C PHE A 183 -17.80 -4.82 -3.81
N PHE A 184 -18.96 -4.73 -3.17
CA PHE A 184 -19.82 -3.56 -3.30
C PHE A 184 -19.27 -2.40 -2.47
N SER A 185 -19.41 -1.19 -3.00
CA SER A 185 -19.17 0.07 -2.29
C SER A 185 -20.16 1.12 -2.79
N PHE A 186 -20.76 1.89 -1.88
CA PHE A 186 -21.67 2.97 -2.23
C PHE A 186 -20.91 4.14 -2.87
N SER A 187 -21.46 4.73 -3.93
CA SER A 187 -20.94 5.99 -4.49
C SER A 187 -21.10 7.15 -3.50
N ILE A 188 -20.35 8.25 -3.67
CA ILE A 188 -20.48 9.42 -2.79
C ILE A 188 -21.89 10.03 -2.80
N GLY A 189 -22.63 9.92 -3.91
CA GLY A 189 -24.02 10.37 -3.99
C GLY A 189 -24.95 9.52 -3.13
N GLN A 190 -24.73 8.20 -3.10
CA GLN A 190 -25.47 7.28 -2.23
C GLN A 190 -25.10 7.51 -0.76
N ILE A 191 -23.80 7.59 -0.44
CA ILE A 191 -23.30 7.85 0.92
C ILE A 191 -23.94 9.12 1.48
N ARG A 192 -23.90 10.22 0.71
CA ARG A 192 -24.49 11.50 1.12
C ARG A 192 -25.97 11.37 1.52
N SER A 193 -26.71 10.46 0.91
CA SER A 193 -28.15 10.31 1.18
C SER A 193 -28.49 9.59 2.50
N PHE A 194 -27.52 8.91 3.12
CA PHE A 194 -27.74 8.16 4.37
C PHE A 194 -26.81 8.59 5.52
N ILE A 195 -25.95 9.59 5.33
CA ILE A 195 -25.11 10.11 6.41
C ILE A 195 -25.72 11.36 7.05
N GLN A 196 -25.50 11.49 8.35
CA GLN A 196 -25.69 12.75 9.07
C GLN A 196 -24.31 13.26 9.48
N SER A 197 -23.96 14.46 9.01
CA SER A 197 -22.64 15.05 9.22
C SER A 197 -22.66 16.11 10.29
N SER A 198 -21.75 16.01 11.26
CA SER A 198 -21.47 17.04 12.27
C SER A 198 -20.00 17.43 12.23
N ALA A 199 -19.67 18.69 12.53
CA ALA A 199 -18.28 19.11 12.64
C ALA A 199 -17.57 18.36 13.76
N HIS A 200 -16.32 17.96 13.51
CA HIS A 200 -15.41 17.32 14.47
C HIS A 200 -15.91 15.99 15.07
N ARG A 201 -16.87 15.34 14.42
CA ARG A 201 -17.46 14.05 14.85
C ARG A 201 -17.57 13.09 13.67
N PRO A 202 -17.54 11.76 13.93
CA PRO A 202 -17.91 10.75 12.95
C PRO A 202 -19.31 10.98 12.38
N HIS A 203 -19.60 10.36 11.24
CA HIS A 203 -20.96 10.35 10.68
C HIS A 203 -21.85 9.37 11.44
N ASP A 204 -23.11 9.75 11.62
CA ASP A 204 -24.16 8.78 11.93
C ASP A 204 -24.75 8.25 10.62
N VAL A 205 -25.07 6.96 10.58
CA VAL A 205 -25.62 6.28 9.39
C VAL A 205 -27.10 5.98 9.61
N ASP A 206 -27.95 6.50 8.72
CA ASP A 206 -29.36 6.14 8.63
C ASP A 206 -29.50 4.77 7.98
N ALA A 207 -29.78 3.76 8.82
CA ALA A 207 -29.92 2.38 8.38
C ALA A 207 -31.04 2.18 7.35
N SER A 208 -32.15 2.92 7.45
CA SER A 208 -33.29 2.78 6.53
C SER A 208 -32.94 3.34 5.16
N ALA A 209 -32.32 4.52 5.13
CA ALA A 209 -31.83 5.13 3.88
C ALA A 209 -30.73 4.29 3.23
N ALA A 210 -29.83 3.70 4.02
CA ALA A 210 -28.80 2.78 3.51
C ALA A 210 -29.41 1.54 2.86
N HIS A 211 -30.42 0.91 3.48
CA HIS A 211 -31.16 -0.21 2.89
C HIS A 211 -31.81 0.17 1.57
N GLN A 212 -32.48 1.31 1.53
CA GLN A 212 -33.11 1.79 0.29
C GLN A 212 -32.08 1.96 -0.84
N ARG A 213 -30.93 2.60 -0.55
CA ARG A 213 -29.87 2.78 -1.55
C ARG A 213 -29.26 1.47 -2.02
N TRP A 214 -29.18 0.47 -1.14
CA TRP A 214 -28.71 -0.87 -1.52
C TRP A 214 -29.69 -1.55 -2.46
N GLU A 215 -30.99 -1.57 -2.13
CA GLU A 215 -32.02 -2.18 -2.98
C GLU A 215 -32.06 -1.54 -4.38
N GLU A 216 -31.89 -0.22 -4.48
CA GLU A 216 -31.79 0.49 -5.75
C GLU A 216 -30.52 0.11 -6.55
N ALA A 217 -29.39 -0.11 -5.87
CA ALA A 217 -28.11 -0.42 -6.51
C ALA A 217 -27.94 -1.90 -6.87
N ARG A 218 -28.63 -2.79 -6.16
CA ARG A 218 -28.45 -4.25 -6.24
C ARG A 218 -28.60 -4.80 -7.67
N PRO A 219 -29.63 -4.44 -8.46
CA PRO A 219 -29.78 -4.98 -9.82
C PRO A 219 -28.59 -4.66 -10.73
N ALA A 220 -28.06 -3.43 -10.65
CA ALA A 220 -26.89 -3.03 -11.43
C ALA A 220 -25.61 -3.71 -10.95
N TYR A 221 -25.46 -3.94 -9.64
CA TYR A 221 -24.36 -4.71 -9.08
C TYR A 221 -24.38 -6.17 -9.57
N GLU A 222 -25.52 -6.84 -9.50
CA GLU A 222 -25.67 -8.23 -9.94
C GLU A 222 -25.36 -8.40 -11.43
N LEU A 223 -25.84 -7.45 -12.27
CA LEU A 223 -25.52 -7.44 -13.69
C LEU A 223 -24.01 -7.31 -13.94
N ARG A 224 -23.35 -6.38 -13.26
CA ARG A 224 -21.89 -6.22 -13.37
C ARG A 224 -21.15 -7.48 -12.94
N MET A 225 -21.57 -8.12 -11.84
CA MET A 225 -20.98 -9.39 -11.39
C MET A 225 -21.18 -10.53 -12.41
N LYS A 226 -22.32 -10.58 -13.10
CA LYS A 226 -22.55 -11.55 -14.18
C LYS A 226 -21.59 -11.33 -15.36
N LEU A 227 -21.39 -10.07 -15.76
CA LEU A 227 -20.44 -9.71 -16.82
C LEU A 227 -19.00 -10.02 -16.40
N ILE A 228 -18.62 -9.67 -15.17
CA ILE A 228 -17.31 -9.96 -14.58
C ILE A 228 -17.00 -11.47 -14.66
N ARG A 229 -17.93 -12.34 -14.25
CA ARG A 229 -17.74 -13.80 -14.31
C ARG A 229 -17.57 -14.29 -15.74
N THR A 230 -18.30 -13.71 -16.69
CA THR A 230 -18.23 -14.08 -18.11
C THR A 230 -16.87 -13.71 -18.69
N VAL A 231 -16.41 -12.49 -18.45
CA VAL A 231 -15.10 -11.99 -18.88
C VAL A 231 -13.97 -12.79 -18.22
N ALA A 232 -14.05 -13.02 -16.92
CA ALA A 232 -13.07 -13.82 -16.18
C ALA A 232 -12.90 -15.22 -16.76
N ARG A 233 -14.02 -15.89 -17.09
CA ARG A 233 -13.98 -17.23 -17.71
C ARG A 233 -13.37 -17.20 -19.10
N ALA A 234 -13.74 -16.23 -19.94
CA ALA A 234 -13.15 -16.07 -21.27
C ALA A 234 -11.63 -15.86 -21.17
N ALA A 235 -11.19 -14.97 -20.27
CA ALA A 235 -9.79 -14.69 -20.00
C ALA A 235 -9.01 -15.90 -19.46
N ALA A 236 -9.65 -16.76 -18.65
CA ALA A 236 -9.03 -17.92 -18.03
C ALA A 236 -8.91 -19.17 -18.94
N THR A 237 -9.55 -19.13 -20.12
CA THR A 237 -9.66 -20.29 -21.04
C THR A 237 -9.21 -19.94 -22.45
N ASP A 238 -8.43 -18.87 -22.61
CA ASP A 238 -7.96 -18.33 -23.89
C ASP A 238 -9.08 -18.01 -24.91
N ASN A 239 -10.32 -17.88 -24.44
CA ASN A 239 -11.48 -17.53 -25.25
C ASN A 239 -11.74 -16.02 -25.26
N HIS A 240 -10.68 -15.23 -25.10
CA HIS A 240 -10.75 -13.78 -25.00
C HIS A 240 -10.38 -13.09 -26.32
N TRP A 241 -10.74 -11.82 -26.46
CA TRP A 241 -10.51 -11.02 -27.67
C TRP A 241 -9.33 -10.03 -27.55
N TYR A 242 -8.54 -10.11 -26.48
CA TYR A 242 -7.39 -9.22 -26.31
C TYR A 242 -6.23 -9.67 -27.19
N GLU A 243 -5.81 -8.78 -28.08
CA GLU A 243 -4.64 -8.94 -28.92
C GLU A 243 -3.57 -7.93 -28.47
N PRO A 244 -2.42 -8.38 -27.95
CA PRO A 244 -1.31 -7.49 -27.65
C PRO A 244 -0.63 -7.04 -28.95
N TYR A 245 -0.04 -5.84 -28.94
CA TYR A 245 0.89 -5.44 -30.00
C TYR A 245 2.31 -5.86 -29.61
N ASP A 246 3.04 -6.52 -30.51
CA ASP A 246 4.45 -6.92 -30.30
C ASP A 246 5.40 -5.74 -30.06
N ARG A 247 5.02 -4.55 -30.53
CA ARG A 247 5.83 -3.34 -30.32
C ARG A 247 5.57 -2.79 -28.93
N LYS A 248 6.63 -2.67 -28.12
CA LYS A 248 6.68 -1.73 -26.99
C LYS A 248 6.17 -0.40 -27.51
N MET A 249 4.97 -0.02 -27.12
CA MET A 249 4.33 1.22 -27.55
C MET A 249 5.33 2.35 -27.27
N GLN A 250 5.97 2.89 -28.31
CA GLN A 250 6.61 4.18 -28.14
C GLN A 250 5.45 5.12 -27.84
N PRO A 251 5.44 5.80 -26.69
CA PRO A 251 4.42 6.81 -26.44
C PRO A 251 4.47 7.72 -27.66
N VAL A 252 3.38 7.81 -28.42
CA VAL A 252 3.23 8.93 -29.35
C VAL A 252 3.43 10.15 -28.46
N PRO A 253 4.42 11.03 -28.73
CA PRO A 253 4.62 12.21 -27.92
C PRO A 253 3.42 13.13 -28.12
N THR A 254 2.33 12.88 -27.40
CA THR A 254 1.26 13.84 -27.23
C THR A 254 1.85 14.89 -26.31
N LEU A 255 2.26 16.01 -26.92
CA LEU A 255 2.43 17.29 -26.23
C LEU A 255 1.08 17.64 -25.57
N GLY A 256 0.74 17.00 -24.45
CA GLY A 256 -0.60 17.12 -23.88
C GLY A 256 -1.14 15.93 -23.08
N ASN A 257 -0.31 15.10 -22.44
CA ASN A 257 -0.82 14.32 -21.29
C ASN A 257 -1.06 15.29 -20.13
N GLY A 258 -2.23 15.94 -20.17
CA GLY A 258 -2.72 17.02 -19.32
C GLY A 258 -3.01 16.63 -17.88
N HIS A 259 -2.00 16.12 -17.17
CA HIS A 259 -1.98 16.13 -15.72
C HIS A 259 -0.67 16.77 -15.25
N ARG A 260 -0.80 17.74 -14.34
CA ARG A 260 0.27 18.46 -13.63
C ARG A 260 0.77 19.72 -14.36
N THR A 261 0.13 20.84 -14.10
CA THR A 261 0.69 22.16 -14.41
C THR A 261 0.98 23.00 -13.15
N GLY A 262 0.56 22.56 -11.96
CA GLY A 262 0.96 23.16 -10.66
C GLY A 262 2.01 22.36 -9.89
N ASP A 263 1.92 21.02 -9.88
CA ASP A 263 2.79 20.13 -9.09
C ASP A 263 4.17 19.87 -9.69
N THR A 264 4.42 20.28 -10.93
CA THR A 264 5.68 19.99 -11.64
C THR A 264 6.88 20.67 -11.00
N THR A 265 6.70 21.85 -10.41
CA THR A 265 7.81 22.61 -9.80
C THR A 265 8.26 21.99 -8.48
N ILE A 266 7.33 21.56 -7.62
CA ILE A 266 7.67 20.85 -6.38
C ILE A 266 8.29 19.50 -6.72
N LEU A 267 7.64 18.72 -7.60
CA LEU A 267 8.09 17.37 -7.96
C LEU A 267 9.37 17.34 -8.81
N ARG A 268 9.77 18.48 -9.41
CA ARG A 268 11.10 18.65 -10.04
C ARG A 268 12.22 18.45 -9.01
N TRP A 269 12.03 18.96 -7.80
CA TRP A 269 13.03 18.94 -6.75
C TRP A 269 12.80 17.82 -5.74
N ILE A 270 11.55 17.59 -5.34
CA ILE A 270 11.23 16.80 -4.14
C ILE A 270 10.42 15.58 -4.55
N SER A 271 10.90 14.38 -4.16
CA SER A 271 10.13 13.15 -4.32
C SER A 271 8.88 13.17 -3.43
N THR A 272 7.82 12.46 -3.83
CA THR A 272 6.61 12.35 -3.02
C THR A 272 6.88 11.79 -1.62
N GLU A 273 7.78 10.81 -1.50
CA GLU A 273 8.20 10.25 -0.21
C GLU A 273 8.87 11.31 0.69
N SER A 274 9.83 12.07 0.12
CA SER A 274 10.53 13.14 0.84
C SER A 274 9.57 14.25 1.28
N LEU A 275 8.61 14.59 0.43
CA LEU A 275 7.56 15.56 0.72
C LEU A 275 6.74 15.14 1.94
N TYR A 276 6.22 13.91 1.94
CA TYR A 276 5.38 13.41 3.03
C TYR A 276 6.15 13.27 4.34
N LYS A 277 7.44 12.91 4.27
CA LYS A 277 8.31 12.85 5.43
C LYS A 277 8.57 14.24 6.03
N ALA A 278 8.73 15.26 5.19
CA ALA A 278 9.04 16.62 5.62
C ALA A 278 7.83 17.34 6.22
N LEU A 279 6.65 17.18 5.62
CA LEU A 279 5.42 17.87 6.02
C LEU A 279 4.54 17.07 6.98
N GLY A 280 4.74 15.76 7.05
CA GLY A 280 3.99 14.86 7.91
C GLY A 280 4.45 14.87 9.36
N PRO A 281 3.66 14.27 10.27
CA PRO A 281 4.06 14.14 11.67
C PRO A 281 5.30 13.28 11.78
N GLN A 282 6.23 13.71 12.64
CA GLN A 282 7.33 12.87 13.06
C GLN A 282 6.73 11.64 13.75
N GLN A 283 6.86 10.47 13.13
CA GLN A 283 6.26 9.25 13.66
C GLN A 283 6.88 8.95 15.03
N LYS A 284 6.11 9.14 16.11
CA LYS A 284 6.38 8.46 17.37
C LYS A 284 6.12 6.98 17.11
N ALA A 285 7.18 6.23 16.81
CA ALA A 285 7.06 4.80 16.58
C ALA A 285 6.41 4.17 17.82
N ALA A 286 5.18 3.68 17.67
CA ALA A 286 4.56 2.89 18.73
C ALA A 286 5.51 1.73 19.05
N PRO A 287 5.70 1.36 20.34
CA PRO A 287 6.58 0.27 20.71
C PRO A 287 6.15 -0.96 19.93
N ARG A 288 7.03 -1.42 19.03
CA ARG A 288 6.73 -2.56 18.16
C ARG A 288 6.65 -3.78 19.07
N ASN A 289 5.64 -4.63 18.86
CA ASN A 289 5.65 -5.94 19.50
C ASN A 289 6.67 -6.83 18.79
N LEU A 290 7.92 -6.76 19.26
CA LEU A 290 9.07 -7.43 18.64
C LEU A 290 8.99 -8.95 18.70
N THR A 291 8.18 -9.52 19.61
CA THR A 291 8.08 -10.97 19.78
C THR A 291 6.94 -11.59 18.96
N ARG A 292 6.08 -10.77 18.33
CA ARG A 292 4.89 -11.22 17.59
C ARG A 292 5.19 -12.29 16.53
N TRP A 293 6.34 -12.19 15.85
CA TRP A 293 6.74 -13.11 14.79
C TRP A 293 6.96 -14.55 15.28
N ARG A 294 7.30 -14.73 16.58
CA ARG A 294 7.50 -16.06 17.19
C ARG A 294 6.34 -16.50 18.08
N THR A 295 5.36 -15.65 18.36
CA THR A 295 4.19 -15.97 19.22
C THR A 295 2.88 -16.12 18.46
N THR A 296 2.80 -15.64 17.21
CA THR A 296 1.58 -15.75 16.39
C THR A 296 1.68 -16.96 15.47
N GLU A 297 0.66 -17.82 15.48
CA GLU A 297 0.57 -18.91 14.51
C GLU A 297 0.09 -18.39 13.14
N PRO A 298 0.80 -18.71 12.04
CA PRO A 298 0.34 -18.36 10.71
C PRO A 298 -0.81 -19.27 10.28
N LYS A 299 -1.81 -18.68 9.63
CA LYS A 299 -2.92 -19.39 8.97
C LYS A 299 -2.39 -20.45 8.00
N GLN A 300 -3.13 -21.54 7.87
CA GLN A 300 -2.85 -22.57 6.89
C GLN A 300 -3.15 -22.05 5.47
N GLY A 301 -2.23 -22.29 4.54
CA GLY A 301 -2.44 -22.00 3.12
C GLY A 301 -3.54 -22.87 2.52
N ARG A 302 -4.21 -22.36 1.48
CA ARG A 302 -5.20 -23.15 0.74
C ARG A 302 -4.51 -24.19 -0.16
N PRO A 303 -5.18 -25.32 -0.47
CA PRO A 303 -4.67 -26.31 -1.42
C PRO A 303 -4.35 -25.68 -2.77
N LEU A 304 -3.28 -26.15 -3.41
CA LEU A 304 -2.94 -25.75 -4.78
C LEU A 304 -3.85 -26.48 -5.79
N PRO A 305 -4.32 -25.80 -6.85
CA PRO A 305 -5.09 -26.41 -7.92
C PRO A 305 -4.16 -27.21 -8.82
N ALA A 306 -4.71 -28.17 -9.57
CA ALA A 306 -3.92 -29.04 -10.46
C ALA A 306 -3.11 -28.25 -11.51
N ASN A 307 -3.64 -27.11 -11.97
CA ASN A 307 -3.02 -26.22 -12.95
C ASN A 307 -2.23 -25.05 -12.31
N PHE A 308 -1.76 -25.19 -11.07
CA PHE A 308 -1.03 -24.11 -10.38
C PHE A 308 0.15 -23.55 -11.17
N LEU A 309 0.82 -24.39 -12.00
CA LEU A 309 1.99 -23.97 -12.78
C LEU A 309 1.59 -22.98 -13.88
N ALA A 310 0.52 -23.27 -14.62
CA ALA A 310 -0.03 -22.37 -15.62
C ALA A 310 -0.43 -21.03 -15.00
N MET A 311 -1.08 -21.07 -13.82
CA MET A 311 -1.44 -19.88 -13.06
C MET A 311 -0.23 -19.06 -12.62
N LEU A 312 0.84 -19.73 -12.17
CA LEU A 312 2.10 -19.08 -11.77
C LEU A 312 2.79 -18.42 -12.98
N GLN A 313 2.83 -19.13 -14.11
CA GLN A 313 3.48 -18.67 -15.35
C GLN A 313 2.73 -17.53 -16.05
N SER A 314 1.43 -17.39 -15.78
CA SER A 314 0.62 -16.27 -16.27
C SER A 314 1.01 -14.91 -15.65
N ASP A 315 1.87 -14.92 -14.64
CA ASP A 315 2.48 -13.74 -14.05
C ASP A 315 3.98 -13.75 -14.35
N GLU A 316 4.41 -12.90 -15.29
CA GLU A 316 5.79 -12.89 -15.80
C GLU A 316 6.85 -12.72 -14.70
N ASP A 317 6.57 -11.92 -13.66
CA ASP A 317 7.49 -11.75 -12.53
C ASP A 317 7.61 -13.04 -11.72
N ARG A 318 6.51 -13.76 -11.52
CA ARG A 318 6.50 -15.04 -10.80
C ARG A 318 7.10 -16.15 -11.65
N ALA A 319 6.85 -16.16 -12.96
CA ALA A 319 7.45 -17.07 -13.93
C ALA A 319 8.98 -16.96 -13.88
N ARG A 320 9.52 -15.73 -13.99
CA ARG A 320 10.95 -15.47 -13.85
C ARG A 320 11.51 -15.98 -12.53
N ARG A 321 10.82 -15.76 -11.41
CA ARG A 321 11.26 -16.25 -10.10
C ARG A 321 11.22 -17.78 -10.00
N TRP A 322 10.25 -18.43 -10.60
CA TRP A 322 10.14 -19.89 -10.66
C TRP A 322 11.33 -20.52 -11.40
N GLU A 323 11.77 -19.88 -12.48
CA GLU A 323 12.89 -20.31 -13.32
C GLU A 323 14.27 -19.99 -12.72
N GLN A 324 14.35 -19.14 -11.69
CA GLN A 324 15.62 -18.78 -11.02
C GLN A 324 16.27 -19.93 -10.24
N VAL A 325 15.55 -21.03 -10.01
CA VAL A 325 16.04 -22.20 -9.28
C VAL A 325 15.73 -23.48 -10.04
N ALA A 326 16.65 -24.45 -9.98
CA ALA A 326 16.50 -25.76 -10.60
C ALA A 326 15.30 -26.54 -10.01
N ASP A 327 14.79 -27.54 -10.73
CA ASP A 327 13.58 -28.27 -10.32
C ASP A 327 13.79 -29.17 -9.09
N ASP A 328 15.01 -29.63 -8.86
CA ASP A 328 15.44 -30.38 -7.67
C ASP A 328 15.83 -29.47 -6.50
N TRP A 329 15.73 -28.15 -6.67
CA TRP A 329 16.09 -27.19 -5.63
C TRP A 329 15.27 -27.43 -4.35
N SER A 330 15.98 -27.42 -3.23
CA SER A 330 15.41 -27.41 -1.88
C SER A 330 16.01 -26.27 -1.08
N CYS A 331 15.19 -25.65 -0.24
CA CYS A 331 15.65 -24.54 0.59
C CYS A 331 16.74 -25.03 1.56
N PRO A 332 17.97 -24.46 1.54
CA PRO A 332 19.08 -24.95 2.36
C PRO A 332 18.88 -24.72 3.87
N VAL A 333 17.86 -23.95 4.27
CA VAL A 333 17.50 -23.72 5.67
C VAL A 333 16.40 -24.68 6.12
N CYS A 334 15.23 -24.62 5.47
CA CYS A 334 14.05 -25.38 5.91
C CYS A 334 13.85 -26.73 5.21
N GLN A 335 14.70 -27.05 4.23
CA GLN A 335 14.70 -28.27 3.42
C GLN A 335 13.42 -28.55 2.62
N ARG A 336 12.47 -27.60 2.57
CA ARG A 336 11.32 -27.68 1.66
C ARG A 336 11.79 -27.63 0.22
N THR A 337 11.23 -28.53 -0.59
CA THR A 337 11.44 -28.56 -2.04
C THR A 337 10.84 -27.33 -2.72
N LYS A 338 11.22 -27.09 -3.98
CA LYS A 338 10.65 -26.05 -4.84
C LYS A 338 9.11 -26.06 -4.84
N GLN A 339 8.49 -27.24 -4.88
CA GLN A 339 7.03 -27.38 -4.88
C GLN A 339 6.41 -27.09 -3.51
N GLU A 340 7.00 -27.56 -2.42
CA GLU A 340 6.48 -27.35 -1.05
C GLU A 340 6.53 -25.88 -0.59
N VAL A 341 7.28 -25.03 -1.28
CA VAL A 341 7.32 -23.58 -1.04
C VAL A 341 6.11 -22.86 -1.63
N LEU A 342 5.48 -23.41 -2.67
CA LEU A 342 4.31 -22.82 -3.33
C LEU A 342 3.10 -22.81 -2.39
N TYR A 343 2.36 -21.72 -2.35
CA TYR A 343 1.09 -21.67 -1.62
C TYR A 343 0.09 -20.76 -2.31
N MET A 344 -1.20 -21.00 -2.05
CA MET A 344 -2.26 -20.11 -2.50
C MET A 344 -2.55 -19.07 -1.41
N GLY A 345 -2.42 -17.80 -1.77
CA GLY A 345 -2.79 -16.68 -0.91
C GLY A 345 -4.30 -16.48 -0.81
N ASP A 346 -4.73 -15.59 0.08
CA ASP A 346 -6.16 -15.34 0.34
C ASP A 346 -6.94 -14.83 -0.89
N GLU A 347 -6.24 -14.18 -1.83
CA GLU A 347 -6.77 -13.69 -3.12
C GLU A 347 -6.84 -14.76 -4.23
N GLY A 348 -6.55 -16.03 -3.92
CA GLY A 348 -6.55 -17.12 -4.91
C GLY A 348 -5.32 -17.16 -5.82
N LYS A 349 -4.32 -16.30 -5.55
CA LYS A 349 -3.06 -16.23 -6.30
C LYS A 349 -2.07 -17.29 -5.83
N VAL A 350 -1.47 -18.01 -6.78
CA VAL A 350 -0.36 -18.95 -6.52
C VAL A 350 0.94 -18.17 -6.31
N SER A 351 1.53 -18.27 -5.13
CA SER A 351 2.72 -17.51 -4.75
C SER A 351 3.97 -18.38 -4.72
N PHE A 352 5.02 -17.90 -5.40
CA PHE A 352 6.38 -18.43 -5.33
C PHE A 352 7.37 -17.29 -5.15
N HIS A 353 8.24 -17.38 -4.16
CA HIS A 353 9.28 -16.38 -3.94
C HIS A 353 10.51 -16.99 -3.28
N ILE A 354 11.65 -16.81 -3.96
CA ILE A 354 12.99 -17.10 -3.46
C ILE A 354 13.70 -15.77 -3.18
N SER A 355 14.37 -15.68 -2.04
CA SER A 355 15.19 -14.53 -1.68
C SER A 355 16.64 -14.89 -1.97
N THR A 356 17.38 -13.96 -2.58
CA THR A 356 18.82 -14.13 -2.81
C THR A 356 19.59 -13.57 -1.63
N ASN A 357 20.53 -14.36 -1.12
CA ASN A 357 21.36 -14.07 0.02
C ASN A 357 22.75 -13.72 -0.49
N HIS A 358 23.30 -12.59 -0.04
CA HIS A 358 24.70 -12.21 -0.29
C HIS A 358 25.58 -12.39 0.95
N GLY A 359 25.12 -13.20 1.91
CA GLY A 359 25.80 -13.44 3.18
C GLY A 359 27.17 -14.11 3.00
N ARG A 360 28.13 -13.73 3.83
CA ARG A 360 29.47 -14.34 3.88
C ARG A 360 29.51 -15.49 4.90
N GLY A 361 30.61 -16.23 4.93
CA GLY A 361 30.85 -17.28 5.95
C GLY A 361 29.88 -18.45 5.84
N ALA A 362 29.16 -18.76 6.92
CA ALA A 362 28.22 -19.88 7.01
C ALA A 362 27.10 -19.85 5.95
N TRP A 363 26.85 -18.69 5.33
CA TRP A 363 25.86 -18.51 4.27
C TRP A 363 26.39 -18.74 2.84
N LYS A 364 27.70 -19.00 2.67
CA LYS A 364 28.32 -19.12 1.33
C LYS A 364 27.66 -20.20 0.45
N GLY A 365 27.13 -21.27 1.05
CA GLY A 365 26.41 -22.35 0.35
C GLY A 365 24.88 -22.19 0.34
N ALA A 366 24.34 -21.12 0.93
CA ALA A 366 22.91 -20.87 1.06
C ALA A 366 22.54 -19.52 0.40
N THR A 367 22.85 -19.38 -0.89
CA THR A 367 22.67 -18.14 -1.67
C THR A 367 21.22 -17.88 -2.08
N GLN A 368 20.37 -18.89 -2.01
CA GLN A 368 18.94 -18.79 -2.35
C GLN A 368 18.14 -19.52 -1.26
N ILE A 369 17.26 -18.80 -0.58
CA ILE A 369 16.36 -19.37 0.44
C ILE A 369 14.91 -19.04 0.13
N CYS A 370 13.98 -19.86 0.63
CA CYS A 370 12.57 -19.55 0.49
C CYS A 370 12.20 -18.26 1.24
N ASN A 371 11.21 -17.52 0.73
CA ASN A 371 10.78 -16.25 1.32
C ASN A 371 10.30 -16.39 2.78
N HIS A 372 9.81 -17.56 3.20
CA HIS A 372 9.41 -17.77 4.60
C HIS A 372 10.62 -17.81 5.54
N CYS A 373 11.73 -18.47 5.16
CA CYS A 373 12.99 -18.42 5.93
C CYS A 373 13.54 -17.00 5.98
N ASN A 374 13.52 -16.28 4.84
CA ASN A 374 13.97 -14.89 4.79
C ASN A 374 13.11 -13.99 5.69
N SER A 375 11.79 -14.16 5.68
CA SER A 375 10.89 -13.41 6.56
C SER A 375 11.22 -13.64 8.05
N THR A 376 11.44 -14.90 8.45
CA THR A 376 11.86 -15.23 9.83
C THR A 376 13.20 -14.58 10.18
N LEU A 377 14.20 -14.66 9.29
CA LEU A 377 15.50 -14.02 9.47
C LEU A 377 15.37 -12.50 9.67
N MET A 378 14.56 -11.82 8.85
CA MET A 378 14.38 -10.37 8.95
C MET A 378 13.64 -9.96 10.22
N SER A 379 12.67 -10.75 10.68
CA SER A 379 12.02 -10.52 11.98
C SER A 379 13.00 -10.71 13.14
N LEU A 380 13.81 -11.77 13.12
CA LEU A 380 14.87 -12.02 14.10
C LEU A 380 15.89 -10.88 14.14
N LYS A 381 16.37 -10.42 12.96
CA LYS A 381 17.27 -9.27 12.85
C LYS A 381 16.67 -8.02 13.49
N THR A 382 15.39 -7.77 13.23
CA THR A 382 14.68 -6.60 13.75
C THR A 382 14.65 -6.63 15.27
N GLU A 383 14.25 -7.76 15.88
CA GLU A 383 14.21 -7.89 17.34
C GLU A 383 15.59 -7.71 17.98
N ILE A 384 16.63 -8.36 17.43
CA ILE A 384 18.00 -8.23 17.94
C ILE A 384 18.50 -6.80 17.84
N SER A 385 18.24 -6.12 16.71
CA SER A 385 18.71 -4.75 16.49
C SER A 385 18.15 -3.77 17.51
N GLU A 386 16.91 -3.98 17.93
CA GLU A 386 16.26 -3.15 18.95
C GLU A 386 16.81 -3.46 20.36
N LEU A 387 17.14 -4.72 20.65
CA LEU A 387 17.70 -5.11 21.95
C LEU A 387 19.15 -4.60 22.16
N ILE A 388 19.97 -4.56 21.09
CA ILE A 388 21.37 -4.10 21.18
C ILE A 388 21.53 -2.61 20.82
N GLY A 389 20.46 -1.93 20.40
CA GLY A 389 20.47 -0.51 20.05
C GLY A 389 21.14 -0.16 18.71
N HIS A 390 21.61 -1.13 17.94
CA HIS A 390 22.15 -0.92 16.60
C HIS A 390 21.84 -2.11 15.67
N ARG A 391 21.87 -1.89 14.36
CA ARG A 391 21.67 -2.97 13.38
C ARG A 391 22.96 -3.77 13.17
N PRO A 392 22.89 -5.11 13.07
CA PRO A 392 24.00 -5.90 12.56
C PRO A 392 24.42 -5.42 11.17
N ARG A 393 25.73 -5.23 10.95
CA ARG A 393 26.31 -4.73 9.70
C ARG A 393 25.97 -5.63 8.51
N ASP A 394 26.02 -6.94 8.70
CA ASP A 394 25.62 -7.95 7.72
C ASP A 394 24.20 -8.44 8.02
N SER A 395 23.34 -8.50 7.00
CA SER A 395 21.95 -8.97 7.12
C SER A 395 21.80 -10.47 7.36
N TYR A 396 22.87 -11.24 7.27
CA TYR A 396 22.87 -12.69 7.37
C TYR A 396 23.87 -13.21 8.41
N ALA A 397 25.07 -12.62 8.51
CA ALA A 397 26.16 -13.21 9.30
C ALA A 397 25.94 -13.27 10.83
N PHE A 398 24.91 -12.59 11.37
CA PHE A 398 24.61 -12.60 12.81
C PHE A 398 23.98 -13.92 13.30
N VAL A 399 23.52 -14.77 12.36
CA VAL A 399 22.94 -16.10 12.64
C VAL A 399 23.31 -17.05 11.50
N SER A 400 23.64 -18.31 11.79
CA SER A 400 23.92 -19.32 10.76
C SER A 400 22.64 -19.92 10.18
N PRO A 401 22.68 -20.52 8.97
CA PRO A 401 21.55 -21.26 8.41
C PRO A 401 21.02 -22.36 9.34
N ASN A 402 21.90 -23.06 10.06
CA ASN A 402 21.54 -24.14 10.98
C ASN A 402 20.84 -23.62 12.24
N GLU A 403 21.33 -22.52 12.82
CA GLU A 403 20.66 -21.85 13.95
C GLU A 403 19.25 -21.37 13.55
N LEU A 404 19.12 -20.77 12.36
CA LEU A 404 17.82 -20.37 11.83
C LEU A 404 16.90 -21.57 11.57
N ALA A 405 17.42 -22.67 11.04
CA ALA A 405 16.67 -23.90 10.83
C ALA A 405 16.17 -24.50 12.16
N GLY A 406 16.97 -24.41 13.22
CA GLY A 406 16.64 -24.95 14.55
C GLY A 406 15.36 -24.36 15.16
N ILE A 407 15.02 -23.11 14.82
CA ILE A 407 13.84 -22.41 15.34
C ILE A 407 12.62 -22.52 14.41
N ILE A 408 12.78 -23.06 13.21
CA ILE A 408 11.73 -23.18 12.19
C ILE A 408 11.07 -24.56 12.27
N ARG A 409 9.74 -24.58 12.16
CA ARG A 409 8.98 -25.78 11.80
C ARG A 409 8.51 -25.61 10.35
N PRO A 410 9.16 -26.29 9.38
CA PRO A 410 8.74 -26.25 8.00
C PRO A 410 7.34 -26.86 7.85
N ARG A 411 6.54 -26.24 7.00
CA ARG A 411 5.22 -26.75 6.63
C ARG A 411 5.07 -26.62 5.10
N PRO A 412 4.72 -27.69 4.38
CA PRO A 412 4.42 -27.62 2.96
C PRO A 412 3.27 -26.66 2.69
N HIS A 413 3.38 -25.88 1.61
CA HIS A 413 2.32 -25.01 1.09
C HIS A 413 1.76 -23.95 2.04
N THR A 414 2.54 -23.56 3.05
CA THR A 414 2.10 -22.56 4.04
C THR A 414 3.31 -21.88 4.71
N PRO A 415 3.15 -20.71 5.36
CA PRO A 415 4.22 -20.11 6.17
C PRO A 415 4.69 -21.01 7.32
N HIS A 416 5.95 -20.84 7.70
CA HIS A 416 6.57 -21.56 8.82
C HIS A 416 5.87 -21.25 10.14
N THR A 417 5.77 -22.25 11.02
CA THR A 417 5.59 -21.99 12.46
C THR A 417 6.95 -21.85 13.11
N ILE A 418 7.02 -21.06 14.18
CA ILE A 418 8.25 -20.80 14.93
C ILE A 418 8.20 -21.56 16.24
N ARG A 419 9.31 -22.18 16.63
CA ARG A 419 9.46 -22.78 17.95
C ARG A 419 9.80 -21.67 18.93
N ALA A 420 8.78 -21.16 19.61
CA ALA A 420 8.90 -19.92 20.39
C ALA A 420 9.97 -19.98 21.50
N PRO A 421 10.10 -21.07 22.29
CA PRO A 421 11.15 -21.20 23.30
C PRO A 421 12.56 -21.14 22.70
N GLU A 422 12.82 -21.95 21.67
CA GLU A 422 14.11 -22.04 21.00
C GLU A 422 14.47 -20.73 20.28
N ALA A 423 13.47 -20.02 19.72
CA ALA A 423 13.65 -18.71 19.14
C ALA A 423 14.01 -17.64 20.20
N ALA A 424 13.44 -17.73 21.40
CA ALA A 424 13.80 -16.82 22.49
C ALA A 424 15.23 -17.08 23.01
N GLU A 425 15.61 -18.35 23.15
CA GLU A 425 16.96 -18.74 23.51
C GLU A 425 17.99 -18.28 22.47
N LEU A 426 17.71 -18.48 21.17
CA LEU A 426 18.58 -18.03 20.10
C LEU A 426 18.76 -16.50 20.10
N VAL A 427 17.71 -15.73 20.39
CA VAL A 427 17.82 -14.27 20.55
C VAL A 427 18.80 -13.93 21.68
N ALA A 428 18.68 -14.56 22.85
CA ALA A 428 19.59 -14.31 23.97
C ALA A 428 21.05 -14.66 23.61
N ILE A 429 21.27 -15.80 22.94
CA ILE A 429 22.60 -16.22 22.48
C ILE A 429 23.21 -15.17 21.53
N ILE A 430 22.44 -14.70 20.54
CA ILE A 430 22.96 -13.74 19.56
C ILE A 430 23.20 -12.37 20.18
N VAL A 431 22.31 -11.91 21.08
CA VAL A 431 22.51 -10.66 21.81
C VAL A 431 23.82 -10.68 22.60
N ASN A 432 24.12 -11.77 23.30
CA ASN A 432 25.40 -11.93 24.01
C ASN A 432 26.58 -11.96 23.03
N ARG A 433 26.49 -12.75 21.95
CA ARG A 433 27.53 -12.86 20.91
C ARG A 433 27.90 -11.50 20.29
N LEU A 434 26.91 -10.64 20.08
CA LEU A 434 27.10 -9.31 19.50
C LEU A 434 27.49 -8.27 20.56
N GLY A 435 27.03 -8.43 21.81
CA GLY A 435 27.40 -7.59 22.94
C GLY A 435 28.89 -7.69 23.30
N ASP A 436 29.48 -8.89 23.18
CA ASP A 436 30.91 -9.12 23.41
C ASP A 436 31.82 -8.63 22.26
N SER A 437 31.21 -8.14 21.16
CA SER A 437 31.92 -7.62 19.97
C SER A 437 31.92 -6.09 19.88
N LEU A 438 31.42 -5.39 20.91
CA LEU A 438 31.53 -3.95 21.14
C LEU A 438 32.73 -3.66 22.04
#